data_AF-A0A7Y5GIV1-F1
#
_entry.id   AF-A0A7Y5GIV1-F1
#
_cell.length_a   1.000
_cell.length_b   1.000
_cell.length_c   1.000
_cell.angle_alpha   90.00
_cell.angle_beta   90.00
_cell.angle_gamma   90.00
#
_symmetry.space_group_name_H-M   'P 1'
#
loop_
_entity.id
_entity.type
_entity.pdbx_description
1 polymer ?
#
loop_
_entity_poly.entity_id
_entity_poly.type
_entity_poly.pdbx_seq_one_letter_code
_entity_poly.pdbx_strand_id
1 'polypeptide(L)'
;MPKICAYCGGHRNVEVEHIDGHEEHLAPDNLIWACRSCNTKKGLAFRNAGLGRRTRQYNPAASGAQNLAQWLQAVMAVKGESEQMSVADAVAMIRATPAADRSRFAYQIWARRRARRTDKLVPF
;
A
#
# COMPACT_ATOMS: atom_id res chain seq x y z
N MET A 1 -17.76 12.56 14.70
CA MET A 1 -16.93 13.69 14.18
C MET A 1 -16.98 13.68 12.66
N PRO A 2 -17.09 14.84 12.00
CA PRO A 2 -17.04 14.92 10.55
C PRO A 2 -15.64 14.51 10.04
N LYS A 3 -15.58 13.81 8.89
CA LYS A 3 -14.33 13.40 8.25
C LYS A 3 -13.64 14.61 7.61
N ILE A 4 -12.96 15.41 8.43
CA ILE A 4 -12.27 16.64 8.04
C ILE A 4 -10.82 16.50 8.45
N CYS A 5 -9.90 16.80 7.54
CA CYS A 5 -8.47 16.81 7.86
C CYS A 5 -8.16 17.86 8.94
N ALA A 6 -7.65 17.42 10.08
CA ALA A 6 -7.28 18.29 11.20
C ALA A 6 -6.14 19.26 10.85
N TYR A 7 -5.35 18.98 9.80
CA TYR A 7 -4.23 19.82 9.39
C TYR A 7 -4.59 20.91 8.38
N CYS A 8 -5.52 20.65 7.45
CA CYS A 8 -5.81 21.57 6.35
C CYS A 8 -7.30 21.84 6.10
N GLY A 9 -8.20 21.23 6.87
CA GLY A 9 -9.65 21.35 6.67
C GLY A 9 -10.21 20.62 5.44
N GLY A 10 -9.37 19.90 4.68
CA GLY A 10 -9.82 19.18 3.48
C GLY A 10 -10.76 18.01 3.79
N HIS A 11 -11.68 17.74 2.86
CA HIS A 11 -12.69 16.67 2.96
C HIS A 11 -12.42 15.45 2.06
N ARG A 12 -11.39 15.50 1.21
CA ARG A 12 -11.05 14.44 0.26
C ARG A 12 -9.92 13.57 0.77
N ASN A 13 -9.99 12.26 0.51
CA ASN A 13 -8.97 11.27 0.88
C ASN A 13 -8.58 11.35 2.36
N VAL A 14 -9.59 11.47 3.23
CA VAL A 14 -9.43 11.65 4.68
C VAL A 14 -9.52 10.28 5.37
N GLU A 15 -8.49 9.95 6.13
CA GLU A 15 -8.27 8.66 6.80
C GLU A 15 -7.90 8.89 8.27
N VAL A 16 -8.02 7.85 9.10
CA VAL A 16 -7.59 7.91 10.51
C VAL A 16 -6.07 7.95 10.55
N GLU A 17 -5.52 8.81 11.40
CA GLU A 17 -4.09 9.04 11.57
C GLU A 17 -3.73 9.10 13.05
N HIS A 18 -2.54 8.61 13.39
CA HIS A 18 -1.95 8.69 14.73
C HIS A 18 -1.16 10.00 14.87
N ILE A 19 -1.48 10.86 15.83
CA ILE A 19 -0.83 12.16 16.02
C ILE A 19 0.68 11.96 16.21
N ASP A 20 1.08 11.07 17.11
CA ASP A 20 2.46 10.78 17.48
C ASP A 20 3.24 9.90 16.49
N GLY A 21 2.55 9.33 15.49
CA GLY A 21 3.16 8.48 14.47
C GLY A 21 3.51 7.08 14.94
N HIS A 22 2.89 6.60 16.01
CA HIS A 22 2.97 5.21 16.50
C HIS A 22 1.63 4.51 16.28
N GLU A 23 1.57 3.58 15.32
CA GLU A 23 0.34 2.85 15.00
C GLU A 23 -0.14 1.94 16.14
N GLU A 24 0.76 1.57 17.05
CA GLU A 24 0.45 0.79 18.24
C GLU A 24 -0.26 1.61 19.35
N HIS A 25 -0.22 2.95 19.28
CA HIS A 25 -0.82 3.84 20.28
C HIS A 25 -2.28 4.16 19.94
N LEU A 26 -3.18 3.24 20.27
CA LEU A 26 -4.61 3.28 19.91
C LEU A 26 -5.48 4.14 20.84
N ALA A 27 -4.87 4.93 21.71
CA ALA A 27 -5.62 5.80 22.62
C ALA A 27 -6.44 6.84 21.79
N PRO A 28 -7.72 7.09 22.11
CA PRO A 28 -8.58 7.95 21.28
C PRO A 28 -8.06 9.38 21.09
N ASP A 29 -7.30 9.90 22.04
CA ASP A 29 -6.63 11.21 22.00
C ASP A 29 -5.46 11.26 21.00
N ASN A 30 -4.89 10.12 20.64
CA ASN A 30 -3.87 10.00 19.58
C ASN A 30 -4.49 9.85 18.18
N LEU A 31 -5.81 9.76 18.04
CA LEU A 31 -6.47 9.51 16.75
C LEU A 31 -7.12 10.77 16.19
N ILE A 32 -6.75 11.14 14.97
CA ILE A 32 -7.33 12.27 14.23
C ILE A 32 -7.71 11.87 12.81
N TRP A 33 -8.50 12.71 12.16
CA TRP A 33 -8.71 12.64 10.71
C TRP A 33 -7.63 13.43 9.99
N ALA A 34 -6.96 12.84 9.00
CA ALA A 34 -5.98 13.51 8.15
C ALA A 34 -6.17 13.13 6.69
N CYS A 35 -6.00 14.10 5.77
CA CYS A 35 -5.93 13.76 4.35
C CYS A 35 -4.57 13.13 4.02
N ARG A 36 -4.53 12.22 3.03
CA ARG A 36 -3.28 11.52 2.64
C ARG A 36 -2.09 12.44 2.38
N SER A 37 -2.33 13.63 1.81
CA SER A 37 -1.25 14.60 1.51
C SER A 37 -0.66 15.23 2.77
N CYS A 38 -1.50 15.65 3.72
CA CYS A 38 -1.03 16.14 5.02
C CYS A 38 -0.36 15.03 5.83
N ASN A 39 -0.93 13.81 5.81
CA ASN A 39 -0.32 12.67 6.47
C ASN A 39 1.11 12.40 5.93
N THR A 40 1.27 12.36 4.61
CA THR A 40 2.58 12.18 3.97
C THR A 40 3.58 13.26 4.39
N LYS A 41 3.16 14.53 4.44
CA LYS A 41 4.01 15.65 4.89
C LYS A 41 4.44 15.50 6.35
N LYS A 42 3.52 15.10 7.23
CA LYS A 42 3.86 14.80 8.64
C LYS A 42 4.86 13.66 8.74
N GLY A 43 4.64 12.56 8.02
CA GLY A 43 5.57 11.43 7.99
C GLY A 43 6.99 11.82 7.56
N LEU A 44 7.12 12.74 6.60
CA LEU A 44 8.43 13.32 6.21
C LEU A 44 9.05 14.18 7.32
N ALA A 45 8.25 15.02 7.97
CA ALA A 45 8.70 15.84 9.11
C ALA A 45 9.19 14.96 10.26
N PHE A 46 8.41 13.93 10.62
CA PHE A 46 8.74 12.97 11.67
C PHE A 46 10.02 12.20 11.36
N ARG A 47 10.17 11.71 10.12
CA ARG A 47 11.42 11.10 9.66
C ARG A 47 12.63 12.03 9.89
N ASN A 48 12.52 13.29 9.49
CA ASN A 48 13.62 14.25 9.58
C ASN A 48 13.93 14.62 11.05
N ALA A 49 12.94 14.55 11.93
CA ALA A 49 13.06 14.82 13.36
C ALA A 49 13.40 13.59 14.21
N GLY A 50 13.47 12.38 13.62
CA GLY A 50 13.66 11.14 14.36
C GLY A 50 12.46 10.74 15.24
N LEU A 51 11.26 11.23 14.91
CA LEU A 51 10.02 10.99 15.65
C LEU A 51 9.17 9.90 14.98
N GLY A 52 8.29 9.29 15.77
CA GLY A 52 7.36 8.26 15.32
C GLY A 52 8.05 6.97 14.88
N ARG A 53 7.25 6.04 14.33
CA ARG A 53 7.74 4.79 13.78
C ARG A 53 7.43 4.72 12.30
N ARG A 54 8.47 4.49 11.48
CA ARG A 54 8.25 4.11 10.08
C ARG A 54 7.49 2.79 10.05
N THR A 55 6.38 2.78 9.32
CA THR A 55 5.73 1.54 8.89
C THR A 55 6.77 0.68 8.19
N ARG A 56 7.22 -0.38 8.86
CA ARG A 56 8.08 -1.37 8.24
C ARG A 56 7.16 -2.21 7.37
N GLN A 57 7.21 -1.99 6.06
CA GLN A 57 6.61 -2.95 5.15
C GLN A 57 7.33 -4.29 5.36
N TYR A 58 6.63 -5.26 5.96
CA TYR A 58 7.19 -6.58 6.22
C TYR A 58 7.50 -7.26 4.90
N ASN A 59 8.78 -7.33 4.56
CA ASN A 59 9.31 -8.03 3.41
C ASN A 59 10.19 -9.17 3.94
N PRO A 60 9.62 -10.36 4.22
CA PRO A 60 10.39 -11.49 4.76
C PRO A 60 11.52 -11.86 3.79
N ALA A 61 12.62 -12.40 4.32
CA ALA A 61 13.81 -12.79 3.55
C ALA A 61 13.58 -13.91 2.51
N ALA A 62 12.33 -14.38 2.34
CA ALA A 62 11.95 -15.29 1.28
C ALA A 62 12.09 -14.60 -0.09
N SER A 63 12.44 -15.37 -1.11
CA SER A 63 12.45 -14.87 -2.48
C SER A 63 11.01 -14.55 -2.90
N GLY A 64 10.66 -13.27 -3.02
CA GLY A 64 9.40 -12.84 -3.64
C GLY A 64 9.30 -13.25 -5.11
N ALA A 65 8.27 -12.74 -5.81
CA ALA A 65 8.08 -13.06 -7.22
C ALA A 65 9.30 -12.64 -8.06
N GLN A 66 9.91 -13.60 -8.74
CA GLN A 66 11.12 -13.40 -9.56
C GLN A 66 10.79 -12.86 -10.95
N ASN A 67 9.57 -13.10 -11.41
CA ASN A 67 9.09 -12.69 -12.73
C ASN A 67 7.59 -12.35 -12.69
N LEU A 68 7.10 -11.79 -13.80
CA LEU A 68 5.72 -11.33 -13.88
C LEU A 68 4.70 -12.48 -13.80
N ALA A 69 5.03 -13.67 -14.29
CA ALA A 69 4.10 -14.80 -14.25
C ALA A 69 3.83 -15.22 -12.81
N GLN A 70 4.87 -15.35 -11.99
CA GLN A 70 4.75 -15.62 -10.56
C GLN A 70 3.98 -14.51 -9.83
N TRP A 71 4.26 -13.24 -10.16
CA TRP A 71 3.52 -12.11 -9.59
C TRP A 71 2.01 -12.17 -9.92
N LEU A 72 1.66 -12.44 -11.17
CA LEU A 72 0.26 -12.56 -11.59
C LEU A 72 -0.44 -13.75 -10.95
N GLN A 73 0.23 -14.90 -10.84
CA GLN A 73 -0.31 -16.08 -10.17
C GLN A 73 -0.66 -15.77 -8.71
N ALA A 74 0.24 -15.11 -7.97
CA ALA A 74 -0.02 -14.71 -6.59
C ALA A 74 -1.19 -13.71 -6.50
N VAL A 75 -1.23 -12.70 -7.36
CA VAL A 75 -2.32 -11.70 -7.36
C VAL A 75 -3.67 -12.35 -7.70
N MET A 76 -3.72 -13.25 -8.69
CA MET A 76 -4.95 -13.96 -9.06
C MET A 76 -5.41 -14.91 -7.96
N ALA A 77 -4.49 -15.60 -7.28
CA ALA A 77 -4.82 -16.47 -6.15
C ALA A 77 -5.45 -15.68 -4.99
N VAL A 78 -4.90 -14.52 -4.63
CA VAL A 78 -5.50 -13.64 -3.60
C VAL A 78 -6.88 -13.13 -3.99
N LYS A 79 -7.16 -12.98 -5.29
CA LYS A 79 -8.48 -12.60 -5.80
C LYS A 79 -9.47 -13.77 -5.91
N GLY A 80 -9.03 -15.01 -5.67
CA GLY A 80 -9.85 -16.19 -5.94
C GLY A 80 -10.06 -16.49 -7.43
N GLU A 81 -9.24 -15.90 -8.30
CA GLU A 81 -9.27 -16.10 -9.76
C GLU A 81 -8.34 -17.25 -10.21
N SER A 82 -7.66 -17.92 -9.27
CA SER A 82 -6.64 -18.94 -9.53
C SER A 82 -6.51 -19.89 -8.33
N GLU A 83 -6.43 -21.19 -8.61
CA GLU A 83 -6.21 -22.26 -7.61
C GLU A 83 -4.77 -22.82 -7.65
N GLN A 84 -3.93 -22.28 -8.54
CA GLN A 84 -2.55 -22.76 -8.74
C GLN A 84 -1.61 -22.42 -7.57
N MET A 85 -2.05 -21.63 -6.60
CA MET A 85 -1.31 -21.25 -5.40
C MET A 85 -2.30 -21.04 -4.26
N SER A 86 -1.97 -21.48 -3.04
CA SER A 86 -2.83 -21.19 -1.89
C SER A 86 -2.86 -19.68 -1.61
N VAL A 87 -3.96 -19.17 -1.05
CA VAL A 87 -4.06 -17.76 -0.65
C VAL A 87 -2.95 -17.39 0.34
N ALA A 88 -2.59 -18.30 1.25
CA ALA A 88 -1.54 -18.08 2.24
C ALA A 88 -0.17 -17.90 1.59
N ASP A 89 0.20 -18.78 0.65
CA ASP A 89 1.46 -18.71 -0.10
C ASP A 89 1.52 -17.47 -0.99
N ALA A 90 0.38 -17.10 -1.59
CA ALA A 90 0.26 -15.91 -2.41
C ALA A 90 0.47 -14.63 -1.59
N VAL A 91 -0.13 -14.54 -0.40
CA VAL A 91 0.11 -13.43 0.54
C VAL A 91 1.57 -13.39 0.98
N ALA A 92 2.17 -14.54 1.27
CA ALA A 92 3.59 -14.61 1.64
C ALA A 92 4.49 -14.12 0.51
N MET A 93 4.27 -14.56 -0.73
CA MET A 93 5.01 -14.13 -1.91
C MET A 93 4.85 -12.64 -2.17
N ILE A 94 3.63 -12.10 -2.07
CA ILE A 94 3.37 -10.67 -2.27
C ILE A 94 4.11 -9.83 -1.23
N ARG A 95 4.08 -10.25 0.04
CA ARG A 95 4.83 -9.61 1.13
C ARG A 95 6.33 -9.68 0.88
N ALA A 96 6.82 -10.83 0.44
CA ALA A 96 8.23 -11.10 0.09
C ALA A 96 8.72 -10.37 -1.19
N THR A 97 7.82 -9.77 -1.98
CA THR A 97 8.19 -9.09 -3.22
C THR A 97 8.59 -7.63 -2.93
N PRO A 98 9.83 -7.22 -3.22
CA PRO A 98 10.28 -5.84 -3.00
C PRO A 98 9.39 -4.80 -3.69
N ALA A 99 9.27 -3.61 -3.08
CA ALA A 99 8.44 -2.52 -3.63
C ALA A 99 8.87 -2.08 -5.05
N ALA A 100 10.18 -2.13 -5.33
CA ALA A 100 10.73 -1.85 -6.66
C ALA A 100 10.23 -2.88 -7.69
N ASP A 101 10.23 -4.16 -7.34
CA ASP A 101 9.76 -5.24 -8.23
C ASP A 101 8.25 -5.18 -8.45
N ARG A 102 7.47 -4.90 -7.40
CA ARG A 102 6.02 -4.68 -7.53
C ARG A 102 5.71 -3.53 -8.48
N SER A 103 6.44 -2.43 -8.36
CA SER A 103 6.33 -1.28 -9.27
C SER A 103 6.71 -1.65 -10.71
N ARG A 104 7.80 -2.41 -10.89
CA ARG A 104 8.23 -2.94 -12.19
C ARG A 104 7.16 -3.81 -12.83
N PHE A 105 6.57 -4.75 -12.08
CA PHE A 105 5.49 -5.60 -12.59
C PHE A 105 4.23 -4.80 -12.93
N ALA A 106 3.85 -3.82 -12.10
CA ALA A 106 2.75 -2.92 -12.40
C ALA A 106 2.97 -2.18 -13.73
N TYR A 107 4.18 -1.64 -13.95
CA TYR A 107 4.55 -1.00 -15.21
C TYR A 107 4.40 -1.96 -16.40
N GLN A 108 4.89 -3.19 -16.27
CA GLN A 108 4.77 -4.22 -17.31
C GLN A 108 3.31 -4.61 -17.62
N ILE A 109 2.46 -4.68 -16.60
CA ILE A 109 1.01 -4.95 -16.77
C ILE A 109 0.37 -3.79 -17.54
N TRP A 110 0.63 -2.55 -17.13
CA TRP A 110 0.08 -1.36 -17.79
C TRP A 110 0.58 -1.22 -19.23
N ALA A 111 1.85 -1.52 -19.49
CA ALA A 111 2.40 -1.54 -20.85
C ALA A 111 1.65 -2.55 -21.74
N ARG A 112 1.40 -3.77 -21.24
CA ARG A 112 0.62 -4.78 -21.98
C ARG A 112 -0.84 -4.38 -22.17
N ARG A 113 -1.48 -3.76 -21.17
CA ARG A 113 -2.85 -3.24 -21.29
C ARG A 113 -2.96 -2.16 -22.36
N ARG A 114 -2.03 -1.19 -22.37
CA ARG A 114 -1.96 -0.15 -23.41
C ARG A 114 -1.77 -0.74 -24.80
N ALA A 115 -0.85 -1.70 -24.96
CA ALA A 115 -0.64 -2.40 -26.23
C ALA A 115 -1.93 -3.11 -26.72
N ARG A 116 -2.76 -3.60 -25.80
CA ARG A 116 -4.05 -4.25 -26.08
C ARG A 116 -5.24 -3.29 -26.10
N ARG A 117 -5.04 -1.99 -25.86
CA ARG A 117 -6.09 -0.95 -25.71
C ARG A 117 -7.15 -1.28 -24.65
N THR A 118 -6.78 -2.01 -23.61
CA THR A 118 -7.66 -2.37 -22.47
C THR A 118 -7.38 -1.56 -21.20
N ASP A 119 -6.49 -0.58 -21.29
CA ASP A 119 -6.12 0.31 -20.19
C ASP A 119 -7.27 1.19 -19.70
N LYS A 120 -8.21 1.56 -20.59
CA LYS A 120 -9.38 2.37 -20.26
C LYS A 120 -10.56 1.59 -19.65
N LEU A 121 -10.48 0.26 -19.61
CA LEU A 121 -11.57 -0.61 -19.14
C LEU A 121 -11.56 -0.86 -17.62
N VAL A 122 -10.54 -0.37 -16.90
CA VAL A 122 -10.41 -0.58 -15.45
C VAL A 122 -10.81 0.72 -14.74
N PRO A 123 -11.92 0.75 -13.97
CA PRO A 123 -12.23 1.87 -13.10
C PRO A 123 -11.22 1.89 -11.95
N PHE A 124 -10.63 3.04 -11.69
CA PHE A 124 -9.73 3.28 -10.56
C PHE A 124 -10.50 3.69 -9.31
#